data_AF-A0A8B9SDL4-F1
#
_entry.id   AF-A0A8B9SDL4-F1
#
_cell.length_a   1.000
_cell.length_b   1.000
_cell.length_c   1.000
_cell.angle_alpha   90.00
_cell.angle_beta   90.00
_cell.angle_gamma   90.00
#
_symmetry.space_group_name_H-M   'P 1'
#
loop_
_entity.id
_entity.type
_entity.pdbx_description
1 polymer ?
#
loop_
_entity_poly.entity_id
_entity_poly.type
_entity_poly.pdbx_seq_one_letter_code
_entity_poly.pdbx_strand_id
1 'polypeptide(L)'
;MELVGSTLMATCAHPRSMSANFLPAISAMASSYKNRFPHYALPQGLSPPWRPDAYYKTASITPTLAPYSKSSQGLTPSKMLPFVSNRTTLFTRYTPDDWYRSNLTNYKESETSRHSAERLRVDTSRMIQDKDQQMKKTQAESTKNLGERVNDIEFWKSELRHELDVMIGETNALTDMKKRLERALTETEGPLQVAQECLLHREKRMGIDLVRDDVEKQLLTVSFATKPARKQGCQTCSGQVR
;
A
#
# COMPACT_ATOMS: atom_id res chain seq x y z
N MET A 1 35.82 39.23 11.81
CA MET A 1 36.46 38.21 10.94
C MET A 1 35.34 37.34 10.43
N GLU A 2 35.01 37.50 9.15
CA GLU A 2 33.97 36.75 8.46
C GLU A 2 34.32 35.26 8.37
N LEU A 3 33.30 34.39 8.40
CA LEU A 3 33.35 33.15 7.65
C LEU A 3 31.94 32.70 7.24
N VAL A 4 31.72 32.87 5.95
CA VAL A 4 30.61 32.46 5.11
C VAL A 4 30.46 30.93 5.10
N GLY A 5 29.22 30.46 5.13
CA GLY A 5 28.87 29.05 4.93
C GLY A 5 27.47 28.91 4.32
N SER A 6 27.40 29.07 3.00
CA SER A 6 26.18 28.96 2.19
C SER A 6 25.44 27.63 2.35
N THR A 7 24.13 27.70 2.60
CA THR A 7 23.24 26.53 2.47
C THR A 7 22.84 26.39 1.01
N LEU A 8 23.28 25.30 0.36
CA LEU A 8 22.84 24.93 -0.98
C LEU A 8 21.37 24.47 -0.93
N MET A 9 20.51 25.14 -1.69
CA MET A 9 19.15 24.67 -1.95
C MET A 9 19.21 23.51 -2.94
N ALA A 10 18.80 22.32 -2.51
CA ALA A 10 18.64 21.18 -3.39
C ALA A 10 17.35 21.36 -4.22
N THR A 11 17.51 21.64 -5.50
CA THR A 11 16.40 21.62 -6.47
C THR A 11 15.98 20.18 -6.72
N CYS A 12 14.90 19.73 -6.08
CA CYS A 12 14.27 18.46 -6.43
C CYS A 12 13.58 18.61 -7.79
N ALA A 13 14.20 18.08 -8.84
CA ALA A 13 13.57 17.92 -10.14
C ALA A 13 12.39 16.92 -10.02
N HIS A 14 11.18 17.39 -10.27
CA HIS A 14 10.01 16.52 -10.45
C HIS A 14 10.15 15.71 -11.74
N PRO A 15 10.02 14.37 -11.70
CA PRO A 15 9.82 13.60 -12.91
C PRO A 15 8.50 14.00 -13.55
N ARG A 16 8.59 14.39 -14.82
CA ARG A 16 7.50 14.78 -15.69
C ARG A 16 6.40 13.70 -15.70
N SER A 17 5.16 14.15 -15.49
CA SER A 17 3.93 13.37 -15.70
C SER A 17 3.98 12.62 -17.03
N MET A 18 4.02 11.29 -16.95
CA MET A 18 3.70 10.42 -18.06
C MET A 18 2.31 9.85 -17.81
N SER A 19 1.35 10.34 -18.59
CA SER A 19 0.07 9.69 -18.78
C SER A 19 0.31 8.33 -19.47
N ALA A 20 0.11 7.24 -18.73
CA ALA A 20 -0.26 5.97 -19.32
C ALA A 20 -0.90 5.11 -18.23
N ASN A 21 -2.15 4.73 -18.46
CA ASN A 21 -2.91 3.79 -17.65
C ASN A 21 -2.15 2.45 -17.56
N PHE A 22 -1.36 2.27 -16.51
CA PHE A 22 -0.79 0.97 -16.16
C PHE A 22 -0.98 0.76 -14.66
N LEU A 23 -2.13 0.20 -14.31
CA LEU A 23 -2.24 -0.52 -13.04
C LEU A 23 -1.30 -1.74 -13.14
N PRO A 24 -0.44 -1.99 -12.13
CA PRO A 24 0.40 -3.18 -12.14
C PRO A 24 -0.50 -4.42 -12.10
N ALA A 25 -0.19 -5.41 -12.94
CA ALA A 25 -0.89 -6.69 -12.92
C ALA A 25 -0.79 -7.32 -11.52
N ILE A 26 -1.92 -7.82 -11.01
CA ILE A 26 -2.06 -8.46 -9.67
C ILE A 26 -1.06 -9.61 -9.46
N SER A 27 -0.42 -10.10 -10.52
CA SER A 27 0.63 -11.12 -10.48
C SER A 27 2.02 -10.62 -10.03
N ALA A 28 2.28 -9.31 -9.94
CA ALA A 28 3.60 -8.83 -9.52
C ALA A 28 3.88 -8.99 -8.01
N MET A 29 2.85 -9.18 -7.17
CA MET A 29 3.01 -9.55 -5.76
C MET A 29 2.94 -11.06 -5.51
N ALA A 30 2.74 -11.87 -6.57
CA ALA A 30 2.55 -13.31 -6.43
C ALA A 30 3.79 -14.08 -5.92
N SER A 31 4.97 -13.46 -6.05
CA SER A 31 6.24 -14.03 -5.61
C SER A 31 6.57 -13.72 -4.14
N SER A 32 5.87 -12.79 -3.48
CA SER A 32 6.20 -12.39 -2.10
C SER A 32 5.62 -13.32 -1.02
N TYR A 33 4.64 -14.16 -1.34
CA TYR A 33 4.03 -15.10 -0.38
C TYR A 33 4.48 -16.55 -0.57
N LYS A 34 5.36 -16.86 -1.53
CA LYS A 34 6.02 -18.16 -1.58
C LYS A 34 7.16 -18.20 -0.58
N ASN A 35 6.74 -18.28 0.67
CA ASN A 35 7.57 -18.62 1.82
C ASN A 35 8.36 -19.89 1.50
N ARG A 36 9.68 -19.72 1.41
CA ARG A 36 10.64 -20.80 1.24
C ARG A 36 10.89 -21.44 2.60
N PHE A 37 9.89 -22.18 3.10
CA PHE A 37 10.08 -23.09 4.22
C PHE A 37 10.00 -24.53 3.70
N PRO A 38 11.00 -25.38 3.93
CA PRO A 38 10.85 -26.80 3.66
C PRO A 38 9.69 -27.32 4.50
N HIS A 39 8.74 -28.00 3.87
CA HIS A 39 7.71 -28.74 4.59
C HIS A 39 8.38 -29.88 5.36
N TYR A 40 8.72 -29.64 6.62
CA TYR A 40 9.10 -30.71 7.52
C TYR A 40 7.83 -31.36 8.04
N ALA A 41 7.65 -32.64 7.70
CA ALA A 41 6.62 -33.47 8.31
C ALA A 41 6.91 -33.56 9.82
N LEU A 42 6.07 -32.92 10.62
CA LEU A 42 6.12 -33.01 12.07
C LEU A 42 5.69 -34.42 12.48
N PRO A 43 6.48 -35.19 13.25
CA PRO A 43 6.00 -36.44 13.83
C PRO A 43 4.84 -36.10 14.78
N GLN A 44 3.67 -36.71 14.57
CA GLN A 44 2.51 -36.59 15.44
C GLN A 44 2.82 -37.22 16.81
N GLY A 45 3.45 -36.45 17.70
CA GLY A 45 3.55 -36.74 19.12
C GLY A 45 2.56 -35.86 19.90
N LEU A 46 1.63 -36.48 20.61
CA LEU A 46 0.58 -35.82 21.41
C LEU A 46 1.15 -35.17 22.70
N SER A 47 2.11 -34.25 22.59
CA SER A 47 2.62 -33.50 23.74
C SER A 47 2.89 -32.04 23.39
N PRO A 48 2.36 -31.08 24.18
CA PRO A 48 2.47 -29.67 23.86
C PRO A 48 3.91 -29.11 23.99
N PRO A 49 4.23 -28.00 23.29
CA PRO A 49 5.61 -27.57 23.01
C PRO A 49 6.41 -27.09 24.23
N TRP A 50 5.76 -26.88 25.37
CA TRP A 50 6.34 -26.26 26.56
C TRP A 50 6.96 -27.26 27.55
N ARG A 51 7.04 -28.54 27.17
CA ARG A 51 7.74 -29.58 27.94
C ARG A 51 9.25 -29.51 27.64
N PRO A 52 10.13 -29.44 28.67
CA PRO A 52 11.57 -29.29 28.46
C PRO A 52 12.21 -30.36 27.56
N ASP A 53 11.70 -31.59 27.59
CA ASP A 53 12.26 -32.73 26.86
C ASP A 53 12.07 -32.63 25.32
N ALA A 54 10.97 -32.02 24.87
CA ALA A 54 10.70 -31.83 23.44
C ALA A 54 11.62 -30.77 22.83
N TYR A 55 11.91 -29.70 23.58
CA TYR A 55 12.74 -28.58 23.13
C TYR A 55 14.18 -29.01 22.81
N TYR A 56 14.81 -29.77 23.70
CA TYR A 56 16.20 -30.24 23.49
C TYR A 56 16.31 -31.24 22.34
N LYS A 57 15.29 -32.08 22.12
CA LYS A 57 15.27 -33.01 20.98
C LYS A 57 15.14 -32.28 19.64
N THR A 58 14.24 -31.30 19.51
CA THR A 58 14.10 -30.55 18.25
C THR A 58 15.34 -29.70 17.93
N ALA A 59 15.96 -29.08 18.94
CA ALA A 59 17.18 -28.28 18.77
C ALA A 59 18.39 -29.13 18.28
N SER A 60 18.45 -30.42 18.64
CA SER A 60 19.51 -31.32 18.16
C SER A 60 19.40 -31.67 16.67
N ILE A 61 18.21 -31.51 16.07
CA ILE A 61 17.90 -31.89 14.69
C ILE A 61 17.94 -30.67 13.75
N THR A 62 17.85 -29.45 14.30
CA THR A 62 17.86 -28.20 13.52
C THR A 62 18.73 -27.13 14.21
N PRO A 63 20.03 -27.05 13.87
CA PRO A 63 21.01 -26.25 14.63
C PRO A 63 20.84 -24.72 14.51
N THR A 64 20.02 -24.24 13.58
CA THR A 64 19.83 -22.80 13.30
C THR A 64 19.04 -22.04 14.38
N LEU A 65 18.29 -22.74 15.26
CA LEU A 65 17.53 -22.11 16.35
C LEU A 65 18.20 -22.21 17.72
N ALA A 66 19.41 -22.79 17.80
CA ALA A 66 20.14 -22.87 19.06
C ALA A 66 20.73 -21.50 19.44
N PRO A 67 20.56 -21.02 20.69
CA PRO A 67 21.41 -19.97 21.21
C PRO A 67 22.86 -20.41 21.10
N TYR A 68 23.79 -19.47 20.92
CA TYR A 68 25.23 -19.69 20.96
C TYR A 68 25.69 -20.24 22.33
N SER A 69 25.36 -21.50 22.63
CA SER A 69 25.92 -22.26 23.73
C SER A 69 27.12 -23.01 23.18
N LYS A 70 28.28 -22.34 23.18
CA LYS A 70 29.55 -23.06 23.11
C LYS A 70 29.75 -23.73 24.47
N SER A 71 29.26 -24.96 24.64
CA SER A 71 29.80 -25.97 25.56
C SER A 71 28.77 -27.07 25.80
N SER A 72 28.97 -28.22 25.16
CA SER A 72 29.05 -29.51 25.86
C SER A 72 29.48 -30.56 24.84
N GLN A 73 30.78 -30.86 24.81
CA GLN A 73 31.24 -32.11 24.19
C GLN A 73 30.66 -33.29 24.98
N GLY A 74 30.29 -34.34 24.23
CA GLY A 74 29.53 -35.52 24.62
C GLY A 74 29.63 -36.02 26.08
N LEU A 75 28.47 -36.22 26.69
CA LEU A 75 28.33 -37.11 27.84
C LEU A 75 28.57 -38.55 27.37
N THR A 76 29.72 -39.11 27.71
CA THR A 76 29.97 -40.54 27.61
C THR A 76 29.10 -41.30 28.62
N PRO A 77 28.67 -42.54 28.32
CA PRO A 77 27.96 -43.36 29.29
C PRO A 77 28.83 -43.58 30.52
N SER A 78 28.34 -43.22 31.70
CA SER A 78 29.00 -43.46 32.97
C SER A 78 29.14 -44.97 33.21
N LYS A 79 30.25 -45.56 32.77
CA LYS A 79 30.76 -46.83 33.31
C LYS A 79 31.19 -46.56 34.75
N MET A 80 30.34 -46.90 35.71
CA MET A 80 30.80 -47.00 37.10
C MET A 80 31.90 -48.06 37.16
N LEU A 81 33.12 -47.63 37.48
CA LEU A 81 34.21 -48.53 37.81
C LEU A 81 33.96 -49.15 39.19
N PRO A 82 34.36 -50.43 39.40
CA PRO A 82 34.19 -51.08 40.69
C PRO A 82 34.95 -50.31 41.78
N PHE A 83 34.34 -50.20 42.96
CA PHE A 83 34.96 -49.66 44.16
C PHE A 83 36.17 -50.54 44.54
N VAL A 84 37.36 -50.10 44.14
CA VAL A 84 38.62 -50.75 44.53
C VAL A 84 39.06 -50.16 45.86
N SER A 85 39.28 -51.04 46.84
CA SER A 85 39.76 -50.70 48.18
C SER A 85 41.08 -49.91 48.13
N ASN A 86 41.05 -48.68 48.66
CA ASN A 86 42.13 -47.70 48.61
C ASN A 86 43.24 -48.01 49.62
N ARG A 87 44.17 -48.90 49.26
CA ARG A 87 45.46 -49.05 49.99
C ARG A 87 46.69 -48.57 49.22
N THR A 88 46.51 -47.99 48.03
CA THR A 88 47.62 -47.52 47.17
C THR A 88 47.49 -46.04 46.74
N THR A 89 46.80 -45.20 47.52
CA THR A 89 46.48 -43.80 47.15
C THR A 89 47.46 -42.75 47.68
N LEU A 90 48.60 -43.13 48.26
CA LEU A 90 49.51 -42.15 48.88
C LEU A 90 50.45 -41.42 47.89
N PHE A 91 50.41 -41.73 46.60
CA PHE A 91 51.33 -41.20 45.58
C PHE A 91 50.73 -40.24 44.53
N THR A 92 49.42 -39.99 44.54
CA THR A 92 48.80 -38.88 43.78
C THR A 92 48.46 -37.72 44.70
N ARG A 93 49.47 -37.22 45.43
CA ARG A 93 49.31 -36.05 46.29
C ARG A 93 49.81 -34.81 45.56
N TYR A 94 48.91 -33.85 45.35
CA TYR A 94 49.28 -32.52 44.88
C TYR A 94 50.25 -31.89 45.87
N THR A 95 51.28 -31.23 45.34
CA THR A 95 52.16 -30.43 46.19
C THR A 95 51.42 -29.15 46.61
N PRO A 96 51.79 -28.51 47.73
CA PRO A 96 51.26 -27.19 48.08
C PRO A 96 51.43 -26.15 46.96
N ASP A 97 52.48 -26.26 46.13
CA ASP A 97 52.69 -25.42 44.95
C ASP A 97 51.65 -25.67 43.84
N ASP A 98 51.32 -26.94 43.56
CA ASP A 98 50.24 -27.27 42.62
C ASP A 98 48.89 -26.74 43.08
N TRP A 99 48.61 -26.83 44.39
CA TRP A 99 47.43 -26.24 44.99
C TRP A 99 47.42 -24.72 44.84
N TYR A 100 48.53 -24.05 45.14
CA TYR A 100 48.64 -22.59 45.00
C TYR A 100 48.46 -22.13 43.54
N ARG A 101 49.13 -22.82 42.59
CA ARG A 101 48.97 -22.57 41.15
C ARG A 101 47.54 -22.76 40.68
N SER A 102 46.87 -23.83 41.11
CA SER A 102 45.46 -24.07 40.78
C SER A 102 44.55 -22.99 41.34
N ASN A 103 44.72 -22.60 42.61
CA ASN A 103 43.93 -21.52 43.21
C ASN A 103 44.18 -20.16 42.54
N LEU A 104 45.42 -19.87 42.17
CA LEU A 104 45.76 -18.64 41.43
C LEU A 104 45.09 -18.61 40.06
N THR A 105 45.09 -19.74 39.33
CA THR A 105 44.37 -19.85 38.05
C THR A 105 42.87 -19.68 38.24
N ASN A 106 42.26 -20.39 39.20
CA ASN A 106 40.84 -20.27 39.51
C ASN A 106 40.45 -18.83 39.88
N TYR A 107 41.31 -18.13 40.64
CA TYR A 107 41.10 -16.72 41.00
C TYR A 107 41.11 -15.83 39.75
N LYS A 108 42.11 -15.99 38.87
CA LYS A 108 42.20 -15.21 37.61
C LYS A 108 41.01 -15.48 36.68
N GLU A 109 40.59 -16.74 36.57
CA GLU A 109 39.42 -17.12 35.77
C GLU A 109 38.14 -16.54 36.35
N SER A 110 37.96 -16.61 37.67
CA SER A 110 36.82 -16.02 38.39
C SER A 110 36.76 -14.52 38.20
N GLU A 111 37.90 -13.83 38.32
CA GLU A 111 37.99 -12.40 38.07
C GLU A 111 37.66 -12.06 36.62
N THR A 112 38.19 -12.81 35.65
CA THR A 112 37.89 -12.59 34.22
C THR A 112 36.40 -12.81 33.94
N SER A 113 35.80 -13.83 34.53
CA SER A 113 34.37 -14.13 34.44
C SER A 113 33.53 -12.98 35.02
N ARG A 114 33.89 -12.48 36.22
CA ARG A 114 33.23 -11.34 36.86
C ARG A 114 33.28 -10.08 36.01
N HIS A 115 34.45 -9.72 35.46
CA HIS A 115 34.58 -8.57 34.58
C HIS A 115 33.77 -8.71 33.29
N SER A 116 33.72 -9.92 32.72
CA SER A 116 32.94 -10.20 31.50
C SER A 116 31.44 -10.09 31.77
N ALA A 117 30.96 -10.62 32.89
CA ALA A 117 29.57 -10.53 33.31
C ALA A 117 29.14 -9.07 33.55
N GLU A 118 29.98 -8.28 34.20
CA GLU A 118 29.67 -6.86 34.45
C GLU A 118 29.60 -6.06 33.14
N ARG A 119 30.53 -6.27 32.22
CA ARG A 119 30.48 -5.66 30.89
C ARG A 119 29.20 -6.05 30.14
N LEU A 120 28.85 -7.34 30.17
CA LEU A 120 27.63 -7.83 29.52
C LEU A 120 26.38 -7.15 30.09
N ARG A 121 26.31 -6.91 31.41
CA ARG A 121 25.17 -6.20 32.02
C ARG A 121 25.07 -4.76 31.53
N VAL A 122 26.19 -4.04 31.48
CA VAL A 122 26.24 -2.67 30.97
C VAL A 122 25.83 -2.60 29.49
N ASP A 123 26.39 -3.48 28.66
CA ASP A 123 26.06 -3.54 27.23
C ASP A 123 24.60 -3.92 27.00
N THR A 124 24.06 -4.86 27.78
CA THR A 124 22.65 -5.24 27.74
C THR A 124 21.76 -4.05 28.12
N SER A 125 22.08 -3.33 29.19
CA SER A 125 21.32 -2.16 29.63
C SER A 125 21.30 -1.07 28.57
N ARG A 126 22.45 -0.80 27.93
CA ARG A 126 22.55 0.16 26.81
C ARG A 126 21.71 -0.29 25.63
N MET A 127 21.81 -1.56 25.24
CA MET A 127 21.04 -2.11 24.13
C MET A 127 19.52 -1.99 24.36
N ILE A 128 19.05 -2.22 25.58
CA ILE A 128 17.64 -2.05 25.94
C ILE A 128 17.22 -0.58 25.75
N GLN A 129 18.02 0.37 26.23
CA GLN A 129 17.73 1.80 26.08
C GLN A 129 17.70 2.23 24.60
N ASP A 130 18.69 1.80 23.81
CA ASP A 130 18.76 2.11 22.38
C ASP A 130 17.53 1.56 21.64
N LYS A 131 17.10 0.34 21.98
CA LYS A 131 15.93 -0.29 21.36
C LYS A 131 14.62 0.36 21.79
N ASP A 132 14.49 0.76 23.06
CA ASP A 132 13.32 1.52 23.53
C ASP A 132 13.21 2.88 22.82
N GLN A 133 14.33 3.60 22.69
CA GLN A 133 14.34 4.88 21.98
C GLN A 133 13.99 4.69 20.49
N GLN A 134 14.56 3.69 19.83
CA GLN A 134 14.25 3.38 18.44
C GLN A 134 12.77 3.00 18.25
N MET A 135 12.22 2.17 19.15
CA MET A 135 10.81 1.79 19.12
C MET A 135 9.90 3.01 19.27
N LYS A 136 10.17 3.89 20.24
CA LYS A 136 9.40 5.12 20.45
C LYS A 136 9.44 6.03 19.22
N LYS A 137 10.62 6.20 18.61
CA LYS A 137 10.78 6.99 17.39
C LYS A 137 9.98 6.40 16.22
N THR A 138 10.13 5.10 15.98
CA THR A 138 9.39 4.40 14.91
C THR A 138 7.89 4.47 15.13
N GLN A 139 7.42 4.30 16.37
CA GLN A 139 6.00 4.39 16.70
C GLN A 139 5.45 5.80 16.46
N ALA A 140 6.16 6.83 16.93
CA ALA A 140 5.76 8.22 16.73
C ALA A 140 5.67 8.59 15.24
N GLU A 141 6.68 8.20 14.46
CA GLU A 141 6.69 8.42 13.01
C GLU A 141 5.54 7.68 12.31
N SER A 142 5.31 6.41 12.67
CA SER A 142 4.23 5.60 12.09
C SER A 142 2.85 6.20 12.42
N THR A 143 2.64 6.63 13.66
CA THR A 143 1.39 7.28 14.09
C THR A 143 1.18 8.60 13.36
N LYS A 144 2.24 9.42 13.20
CA LYS A 144 2.18 10.67 12.45
C LYS A 144 1.82 10.42 10.99
N ASN A 145 2.55 9.52 10.31
CA ASN A 145 2.29 9.18 8.90
C ASN A 145 0.86 8.68 8.70
N LEU A 146 0.37 7.81 9.61
CA LEU A 146 -1.01 7.35 9.55
C LEU A 146 -2.01 8.50 9.69
N GLY A 147 -1.76 9.44 10.61
CA GLY A 147 -2.59 10.63 10.77
C GLY A 147 -2.63 11.51 9.53
N GLU A 148 -1.47 11.78 8.91
CA GLU A 148 -1.37 12.52 7.65
C GLU A 148 -2.17 11.83 6.54
N ARG A 149 -2.01 10.51 6.38
CA ARG A 149 -2.76 9.74 5.38
C ARG A 149 -4.26 9.75 5.61
N VAL A 150 -4.72 9.71 6.86
CA VAL A 150 -6.15 9.82 7.17
C VAL A 150 -6.68 11.18 6.73
N ASN A 151 -5.96 12.26 7.05
CA ASN A 151 -6.34 13.62 6.63
C ASN A 151 -6.37 13.76 5.10
N ASP A 152 -5.37 13.21 4.40
CA ASP A 152 -5.33 13.22 2.93
C ASP A 152 -6.53 12.49 2.33
N ILE A 153 -6.87 11.31 2.86
CA ILE A 153 -8.02 10.53 2.40
C ILE A 153 -9.32 11.31 2.65
N GLU A 154 -9.47 11.94 3.82
CA GLU A 154 -10.64 12.75 4.13
C GLU A 154 -10.77 13.96 3.21
N PHE A 155 -9.67 14.65 2.94
CA PHE A 155 -9.60 15.77 2.01
C PHE A 155 -10.05 15.35 0.60
N TRP A 156 -9.44 14.31 0.03
CA TRP A 156 -9.82 13.85 -1.32
C TRP A 156 -11.25 13.33 -1.38
N LYS A 157 -11.73 12.72 -0.31
CA LYS A 157 -13.12 12.30 -0.20
C LYS A 157 -14.08 13.49 -0.18
N SER A 158 -13.75 14.58 0.52
CA SER A 158 -14.56 15.81 0.45
C SER A 158 -14.53 16.44 -0.93
N GLU A 159 -13.37 16.47 -1.58
CA GLU A 159 -13.21 17.05 -2.91
C GLU A 159 -14.05 16.29 -3.95
N LEU A 160 -13.98 14.95 -3.95
CA LEU A 160 -14.77 14.12 -4.85
C LEU A 160 -16.27 14.27 -4.64
N ARG A 161 -16.71 14.46 -3.40
CA ARG A 161 -18.14 14.72 -3.10
C ARG A 161 -18.57 16.08 -3.61
N HIS A 162 -17.74 17.10 -3.42
CA HIS A 162 -18.00 18.43 -3.94
C HIS A 162 -18.15 18.42 -5.46
N GLU A 163 -17.19 17.81 -6.16
CA GLU A 163 -17.22 17.69 -7.61
C GLU A 163 -18.46 16.91 -8.10
N LEU A 164 -18.83 15.84 -7.39
CA LEU A 164 -20.06 15.09 -7.69
C LEU A 164 -21.30 15.98 -7.60
N ASP A 165 -21.42 16.78 -6.53
CA ASP A 165 -22.56 17.69 -6.35
C ASP A 165 -22.61 18.76 -7.46
N VAL A 166 -21.46 19.30 -7.86
CA VAL A 166 -21.34 20.23 -8.99
C VAL A 166 -21.82 19.57 -10.29
N MET A 167 -21.30 18.38 -10.62
CA MET A 167 -21.70 17.62 -11.82
C MET A 167 -23.20 17.29 -11.84
N ILE A 168 -23.79 16.94 -10.69
CA ILE A 168 -25.24 16.72 -10.58
C ILE A 168 -25.99 18.02 -10.89
N GLY A 169 -25.53 19.15 -10.35
CA GLY A 169 -26.09 20.47 -10.64
C GLY A 169 -26.06 20.80 -12.13
N GLU A 170 -24.92 20.62 -12.78
CA GLU A 170 -24.77 20.84 -14.23
C GLU A 170 -25.64 19.90 -15.05
N THR A 171 -25.70 18.63 -14.68
CA THR A 171 -26.54 17.62 -15.36
C THR A 171 -28.02 18.00 -15.29
N ASN A 172 -28.48 18.48 -14.13
CA ASN A 172 -29.85 18.96 -13.96
C ASN A 172 -30.12 20.20 -14.81
N ALA A 173 -29.21 21.18 -14.82
CA ALA A 173 -29.34 22.39 -15.62
C ALA A 173 -29.40 22.08 -17.14
N LEU A 174 -28.54 21.18 -17.62
CA LEU A 174 -28.55 20.72 -19.01
C LEU A 174 -29.83 19.95 -19.35
N THR A 175 -30.31 19.12 -18.43
CA THR A 175 -31.56 18.38 -18.59
C THR A 175 -32.76 19.33 -18.71
N ASP A 176 -32.81 20.38 -17.92
CA ASP A 176 -33.87 21.38 -17.99
C ASP A 176 -33.78 22.22 -19.25
N MET A 177 -32.57 22.59 -19.68
CA MET A 177 -32.38 23.27 -20.97
C MET A 177 -32.82 22.39 -22.14
N LYS A 178 -32.48 21.09 -22.12
CA LYS A 178 -32.95 20.13 -23.12
C LYS A 178 -34.48 20.09 -23.18
N LYS A 179 -35.16 19.92 -22.03
CA LYS A 179 -36.63 19.91 -21.98
C LYS A 179 -37.23 21.20 -22.55
N ARG A 180 -36.63 22.36 -22.25
CA ARG A 180 -37.08 23.66 -22.78
C ARG A 180 -36.93 23.74 -24.30
N LEU A 181 -35.82 23.26 -24.85
CA LEU A 181 -35.58 23.23 -26.29
C LEU A 181 -36.50 22.23 -27.00
N GLU A 182 -36.73 21.05 -26.44
CA GLU A 182 -37.67 20.06 -26.96
C GLU A 182 -39.09 20.63 -27.00
N ARG A 183 -39.52 21.30 -25.92
CA ARG A 183 -40.82 21.98 -25.90
C ARG A 183 -40.90 23.08 -26.95
N ALA A 184 -39.90 23.96 -27.04
CA ALA A 184 -39.88 25.03 -28.04
C ALA A 184 -39.92 24.49 -29.48
N LEU A 185 -39.23 23.36 -29.72
CA LEU A 185 -39.29 22.66 -31.00
C LEU A 185 -40.71 22.19 -31.30
N THR A 186 -41.35 21.47 -30.36
CA THR A 186 -42.74 21.01 -30.52
C THR A 186 -43.72 22.17 -30.74
N GLU A 187 -43.55 23.29 -30.02
CA GLU A 187 -44.37 24.50 -30.20
C GLU A 187 -44.22 25.11 -31.61
N THR A 188 -43.04 24.98 -32.24
CA THR A 188 -42.81 25.47 -33.61
C THR A 188 -43.32 24.54 -34.72
N GLU A 189 -43.54 23.25 -34.43
CA GLU A 189 -43.99 22.26 -35.43
C GLU A 189 -45.40 22.56 -35.96
N GLY A 190 -46.34 22.97 -35.09
CA GLY A 190 -47.71 23.32 -35.49
C GLY A 190 -47.79 24.50 -36.47
N PRO A 191 -47.21 25.67 -36.14
CA PRO A 191 -47.15 26.82 -37.04
C PRO A 191 -46.45 26.50 -38.38
N LEU A 192 -45.42 25.65 -38.37
CA LEU A 192 -44.76 25.20 -39.59
C LEU A 192 -45.70 24.38 -40.49
N GLN A 193 -46.45 23.44 -39.93
CA GLN A 193 -47.43 22.64 -40.69
C GLN A 193 -48.50 23.53 -41.32
N VAL A 194 -49.07 24.47 -40.54
CA VAL A 194 -50.06 25.43 -41.04
C VAL A 194 -49.46 26.28 -42.17
N ALA A 195 -48.23 26.79 -42.00
CA ALA A 195 -47.58 27.59 -43.03
C ALA A 195 -47.35 26.81 -44.32
N GLN A 196 -46.93 25.55 -44.23
CA GLN A 196 -46.77 24.64 -45.38
C GLN A 196 -48.10 24.39 -46.08
N GLU A 197 -49.17 24.11 -45.34
CA GLU A 197 -50.50 23.88 -45.91
C GLU A 197 -51.04 25.15 -46.61
N CYS A 198 -50.86 26.33 -46.00
CA CYS A 198 -51.22 27.60 -46.62
C CYS A 198 -50.47 27.85 -47.93
N LEU A 199 -49.16 27.53 -47.99
CA LEU A 199 -48.38 27.64 -49.22
C LEU A 199 -48.88 26.67 -50.29
N LEU A 200 -49.15 25.41 -49.94
CA LEU A 200 -49.71 24.41 -50.86
C LEU A 200 -51.06 24.84 -51.45
N HIS A 201 -51.92 25.48 -50.65
CA HIS A 201 -53.19 26.03 -51.14
C HIS A 201 -52.98 27.22 -52.08
N ARG A 202 -51.98 28.07 -51.81
CA ARG A 202 -51.63 29.21 -52.67
C ARG A 202 -51.07 28.76 -54.03
N GLU A 203 -50.25 27.71 -54.06
CA GLU A 203 -49.70 27.12 -55.29
C GLU A 203 -50.79 26.57 -56.24
N LYS A 204 -51.98 26.24 -55.73
CA LYS A 204 -53.12 25.76 -56.53
C LYS A 204 -53.94 26.88 -57.19
N ARG A 205 -53.67 28.16 -56.89
CA ARG A 205 -54.35 29.29 -57.53
C ARG A 205 -53.97 29.39 -59.01
N MET A 206 -54.88 29.91 -59.82
CA MET A 206 -54.73 29.97 -61.29
C MET A 206 -54.84 31.40 -61.80
N GLY A 207 -54.14 31.70 -62.90
CA GLY A 207 -54.25 32.99 -63.59
C GLY A 207 -53.72 34.15 -62.74
N ILE A 208 -54.48 35.24 -62.70
CA ILE A 208 -54.09 36.48 -62.00
C ILE A 208 -54.02 36.33 -60.47
N ASP A 209 -54.63 35.29 -59.90
CA ASP A 209 -54.65 35.03 -58.45
C ASP A 209 -53.37 34.34 -57.93
N LEU A 210 -52.48 33.89 -58.83
CA LEU A 210 -51.16 33.34 -58.49
C LEU A 210 -50.16 34.48 -58.25
N VAL A 211 -50.30 35.14 -57.11
CA VAL A 211 -49.52 36.34 -56.74
C VAL A 211 -48.58 36.05 -55.58
N ARG A 212 -47.33 36.52 -55.72
CA ARG A 212 -46.35 36.59 -54.63
C ARG A 212 -46.60 37.81 -53.74
N ASP A 213 -47.55 37.69 -52.82
CA ASP A 213 -47.91 38.73 -51.87
C ASP A 213 -47.02 38.72 -50.61
N ASP A 214 -47.18 39.73 -49.76
CA ASP A 214 -46.46 39.81 -48.49
C ASP A 214 -46.76 38.63 -47.57
N VAL A 215 -47.96 38.05 -47.66
CA VAL A 215 -48.33 36.89 -46.85
C VAL A 215 -47.56 35.64 -47.27
N GLU A 216 -47.39 35.38 -48.57
CA GLU A 216 -46.54 34.31 -49.08
C GLU A 216 -45.09 34.48 -48.61
N LYS A 217 -44.56 35.71 -48.64
CA LYS A 217 -43.21 36.02 -48.14
C LYS A 217 -43.06 35.72 -46.64
N GLN A 218 -44.07 36.06 -45.82
CA GLN A 218 -44.07 35.75 -44.39
C GLN A 218 -44.20 34.24 -44.12
N LEU A 219 -45.05 33.53 -44.86
CA LEU A 219 -45.21 32.07 -44.76
C LEU A 219 -43.89 31.35 -45.12
N LEU A 220 -43.21 31.79 -46.18
CA LEU A 220 -41.90 31.29 -46.55
C LEU A 220 -40.89 31.55 -45.43
N THR A 221 -40.88 32.73 -44.84
CA THR A 221 -39.99 33.09 -43.72
C THR A 221 -40.17 32.13 -42.53
N VAL A 222 -41.41 31.87 -42.12
CA VAL A 222 -41.73 30.89 -41.07
C VAL A 222 -41.21 29.50 -41.46
N SER A 223 -41.43 29.08 -42.72
CA SER A 223 -40.99 27.78 -43.23
C SER A 223 -39.46 27.60 -43.28
N PHE A 224 -38.70 28.67 -43.52
CA PHE A 224 -37.24 28.63 -43.55
C PHE A 224 -36.64 28.72 -42.15
N ALA A 225 -37.21 29.54 -41.27
CA ALA A 225 -36.72 29.73 -39.90
C ALA A 225 -36.91 28.48 -39.01
N THR A 226 -37.95 27.69 -39.28
CA THR A 226 -38.32 26.50 -38.48
C THR A 226 -37.86 25.18 -39.09
N LYS A 227 -37.30 25.17 -40.31
CA LYS A 227 -36.70 23.97 -40.90
C LYS A 227 -35.53 23.54 -40.00
N PRO A 228 -35.64 22.40 -39.30
CA PRO A 228 -34.55 21.95 -38.46
C PRO A 228 -33.36 21.63 -39.36
N ALA A 229 -32.15 21.96 -38.90
CA ALA A 229 -30.89 21.44 -39.45
C ALA A 229 -30.79 19.91 -39.21
N ARG A 230 -31.76 19.14 -39.69
CA ARG A 230 -31.97 17.71 -39.40
C ARG A 230 -30.97 16.78 -40.10
N LYS A 231 -29.95 17.31 -40.79
CA LYS A 231 -28.94 16.50 -41.49
C LYS A 231 -27.55 17.16 -41.52
N GLN A 232 -26.96 17.36 -40.36
CA GLN A 232 -25.51 17.11 -40.19
C GLN A 232 -25.34 16.41 -38.84
N GLY A 233 -25.73 15.13 -38.81
CA GLY A 233 -25.40 14.26 -37.69
C GLY A 233 -23.88 14.20 -37.57
N CYS A 234 -23.38 14.60 -36.41
CA CYS A 234 -22.02 14.37 -35.96
C CYS A 234 -21.73 12.86 -36.02
N GLN A 235 -21.17 12.38 -37.13
CA GLN A 235 -20.65 11.01 -37.29
C GLN A 235 -19.28 10.83 -36.61
N THR A 236 -18.77 11.82 -35.88
CA THR A 236 -17.41 11.84 -35.36
C THR A 236 -17.23 11.31 -33.93
N CYS A 237 -18.30 10.89 -33.23
CA CYS A 237 -18.18 10.46 -31.82
C CYS A 237 -18.38 8.95 -31.57
N SER A 238 -18.60 8.11 -32.58
CA SER A 238 -18.79 6.65 -32.42
C SER A 238 -17.53 5.81 -32.65
N GLY A 239 -16.35 6.43 -32.73
CA GLY A 239 -15.10 5.77 -33.11
C GLY A 239 -13.96 5.90 -32.12
N GLN A 240 -14.19 5.77 -30.80
CA GLN A 240 -13.07 5.66 -29.85
C GLN A 240 -13.45 5.00 -28.52
N VAL A 241 -14.01 3.79 -28.59
CA VAL A 241 -13.90 2.80 -27.51
C VAL A 241 -13.63 1.45 -28.15
N ARG A 242 -12.34 1.14 -28.33
CA ARG A 242 -11.85 -0.23 -28.49
C ARG A 242 -10.51 -0.34 -27.80
#